data_AF-A0A7W9FIG5-F1
#
_entry.id   AF-A0A7W9FIG5-F1
#
_cell.length_a   1.000
_cell.length_b   1.000
_cell.length_c   1.000
_cell.angle_alpha   90.00
_cell.angle_beta   90.00
_cell.angle_gamma   90.00
#
_symmetry.space_group_name_H-M   'P 1'
#
loop_
_entity.id
_entity.type
_entity.pdbx_description
1 polymer ?
#
loop_
_entity_poly.entity_id
_entity_poly.type
_entity_poly.pdbx_seq_one_letter_code
_entity_poly.pdbx_strand_id
1 'polypeptide(L)' 'MAAAEHVLTLITEAALEMGGVISGEHGIGSLKTGMLTQQFDPDTLALQHELKAFFDPHGILNPGRAI' A
#
# COMPACT_ATOMS: atom_id res chain seq x y z
N MET A 1 -12.02 -14.87 -8.18
CA MET A 1 -11.30 -13.66 -7.72
C MET A 1 -10.05 -14.01 -6.92
N ALA A 2 -10.13 -14.90 -5.92
CA ALA A 2 -8.97 -15.32 -5.10
C ALA A 2 -7.71 -15.73 -5.89
N ALA A 3 -7.85 -16.47 -6.99
CA ALA A 3 -6.70 -16.85 -7.83
C ALA A 3 -5.99 -15.64 -8.47
N ALA A 4 -6.76 -14.63 -8.90
CA ALA A 4 -6.18 -13.42 -9.50
C ALA A 4 -5.48 -12.55 -8.46
N GLU A 5 -6.07 -12.41 -7.26
CA GLU A 5 -5.45 -11.71 -6.14
C GLU A 5 -4.15 -12.40 -5.70
N HIS A 6 -4.15 -13.74 -5.64
CA HIS A 6 -2.95 -14.50 -5.32
C HIS A 6 -1.83 -14.28 -6.35
N VAL A 7 -2.16 -14.32 -7.64
CA VAL A 7 -1.19 -14.02 -8.72
C VAL A 7 -0.66 -12.58 -8.60
N LEU A 8 -1.51 -11.62 -8.25
CA LEU A 8 -1.09 -10.24 -8.03
C LEU A 8 -0.06 -10.13 -6.91
N THR A 9 -0.29 -10.82 -5.78
CA THR A 9 0.66 -10.87 -4.67
C THR A 9 2.00 -11.43 -5.12
N LEU A 10 2.00 -12.59 -5.79
CA LEU A 10 3.24 -13.24 -6.24
C LEU A 10 4.05 -12.37 -7.21
N ILE A 11 3.39 -11.72 -8.17
CA ILE A 11 4.07 -10.84 -9.13
C ILE A 11 4.65 -9.60 -8.43
N THR A 12 3.93 -9.06 -7.45
CA THR A 12 4.38 -7.87 -6.73
C THR A 12 5.55 -8.19 -5.80
N GLU A 13 5.51 -9.33 -5.11
CA GLU A 13 6.63 -9.83 -4.31
C GLU A 13 7.89 -10.05 -5.16
N ALA A 14 7.74 -10.72 -6.31
CA ALA A 14 8.85 -10.91 -7.25
C ALA A 14 9.44 -9.56 -7.73
N ALA A 15 8.59 -8.55 -7.96
CA ALA A 15 9.07 -7.22 -8.34
C ALA A 15 9.91 -6.58 -7.22
N LEU A 16 9.49 -6.70 -5.96
CA LEU A 16 10.24 -6.17 -4.81
C LEU A 16 11.57 -6.91 -4.61
N GLU A 17 11.60 -8.23 -4.76
CA GLU A 17 12.83 -9.03 -4.67
C GLU A 17 13.88 -8.62 -5.72
N MET A 18 13.43 -8.13 -6.88
CA MET A 18 14.29 -7.59 -7.93
C MET A 18 14.66 -6.10 -7.73
N GLY A 19 14.32 -5.50 -6.59
CA GLY A 19 14.57 -4.08 -6.31
C GLY A 19 13.58 -3.11 -6.96
N GLY A 20 12.44 -3.63 -7.43
CA GLY A 20 11.32 -2.82 -7.94
C GLY A 20 10.46 -2.22 -6.82
N VAL A 21 9.27 -1.77 -7.18
CA VAL A 21 8.30 -1.12 -6.27
C VAL A 21 6.91 -1.75 -6.44
N ILE A 22 6.07 -1.68 -5.41
CA ILE A 22 4.70 -2.26 -5.43
C ILE A 22 3.80 -1.61 -6.47
N SER A 23 4.11 -0.40 -6.91
CA SER A 23 3.39 0.30 -7.98
C SER A 23 4.28 1.31 -8.67
N GLY A 24 4.22 1.36 -10.01
CA GLY A 24 4.87 2.40 -10.82
C GLY A 24 4.02 3.68 -10.85
N GLU A 25 2.90 3.64 -11.59
CA GLU A 25 2.03 4.81 -11.82
C GLU A 25 0.58 4.63 -11.34
N HIS A 26 0.14 3.39 -11.11
CA HIS A 26 -1.26 3.06 -10.85
C HIS A 26 -1.68 3.23 -9.37
N GLY A 27 -0.72 3.49 -8.48
CA GLY A 27 -0.96 3.57 -7.04
C GLY A 27 -1.26 2.22 -6.37
N ILE A 28 -1.70 2.28 -5.11
CA ILE A 28 -1.88 1.12 -4.21
C ILE A 28 -3.33 0.64 -4.18
N GLY A 29 -4.27 1.59 -4.15
CA GLY A 29 -5.70 1.32 -3.99
C GLY A 29 -6.00 0.53 -2.71
N SER A 30 -7.02 -0.32 -2.77
CA SER A 30 -7.35 -1.29 -1.71
C SER A 30 -6.68 -2.66 -1.94
N LEU A 31 -6.30 -2.97 -3.18
CA LEU A 31 -5.77 -4.28 -3.57
C LEU A 31 -4.36 -4.53 -3.02
N LYS A 32 -3.52 -3.49 -2.97
CA LYS A 32 -2.12 -3.61 -2.56
C LYS A 32 -1.82 -3.05 -1.17
N THR A 33 -2.84 -2.60 -0.42
CA THR A 33 -2.65 -1.97 0.90
C THR A 33 -1.91 -2.89 1.87
N GLY A 34 -2.23 -4.19 1.87
CA GLY A 34 -1.57 -5.18 2.72
C GLY A 34 -0.09 -5.43 2.38
N MET A 35 0.40 -4.90 1.26
CA MET A 35 1.79 -5.07 0.80
C MET A 35 2.67 -3.84 1.13
N LEU A 36 2.10 -2.78 1.71
CA LEU A 36 2.84 -1.55 2.03
C LEU A 36 4.01 -1.79 3.00
N THR A 37 3.84 -2.70 3.95
CA THR A 37 4.88 -3.11 4.91
C THR A 37 6.05 -3.84 4.28
N GLN A 38 5.92 -4.31 3.03
CA GLN A 38 7.02 -4.92 2.28
C GLN A 38 7.90 -3.86 1.58
N GLN A 39 7.38 -2.66 1.34
CA GLN A 39 8.12 -1.58 0.67
C GLN A 39 8.58 -0.47 1.64
N PHE A 40 7.78 -0.16 2.65
CA PHE A 40 8.07 0.92 3.59
C PHE A 40 8.33 0.36 4.98
N ASP A 41 9.33 0.93 5.64
CA ASP A 41 9.63 0.62 7.03
C ASP A 41 8.52 1.15 7.97
N PRO A 42 8.47 0.63 9.21
CA PRO A 42 7.44 1.03 10.18
C PRO A 42 7.39 2.52 10.48
N ASP A 43 8.53 3.23 10.50
CA ASP A 43 8.57 4.65 10.85
C ASP A 43 8.01 5.49 9.69
N THR A 44 8.33 5.13 8.45
CA THR A 44 7.74 5.75 7.26
C THR A 44 6.22 5.58 7.22
N LEU A 45 5.72 4.39 7.56
CA LEU A 45 4.27 4.14 7.60
C LEU A 45 3.59 4.91 8.75
N ALA A 46 4.23 4.98 9.93
CA ALA A 46 3.72 5.76 11.05
C ALA A 46 3.60 7.25 10.67
N LEU A 47 4.63 7.82 10.05
CA LEU A 47 4.61 9.21 9.59
C LEU A 47 3.49 9.45 8.56
N GLN A 48 3.28 8.53 7.63
CA GLN A 48 2.19 8.62 6.66
C GLN A 48 0.82 8.66 7.36
N HIS A 49 0.59 7.80 8.36
CA HIS A 49 -0.66 7.80 9.13
C HIS A 49 -0.83 9.06 9.98
N GLU A 50 0.24 9.59 10.58
CA GLU A 50 0.20 10.86 11.32
C GLU A 50 -0.19 12.03 10.41
N LEU A 51 0.39 12.11 9.22
CA LEU A 51 0.02 13.12 8.22
C LEU A 51 -1.45 12.96 7.79
N LYS A 52 -1.92 11.73 7.55
CA LYS A 52 -3.33 11.47 7.22
C LYS A 52 -4.25 11.94 8.33
N ALA A 53 -3.95 11.63 9.59
CA ALA A 53 -4.75 12.05 10.74
C ALA A 53 -4.74 13.57 10.93
N PHE A 54 -3.61 14.23 10.65
CA PHE A 54 -3.49 15.69 10.72
C PHE A 54 -4.37 16.39 9.68
N PHE A 55 -4.38 15.92 8.42
CA PHE A 55 -5.15 16.53 7.34
C PHE A 55 -6.60 16.04 7.24
N ASP A 56 -6.90 14.84 7.75
CA ASP A 56 -8.22 14.23 7.71
C ASP A 56 -8.62 13.62 9.07
N PRO A 57 -8.83 14.47 10.10
CA PRO A 57 -9.15 14.01 11.45
C PRO A 57 -10.49 13.29 11.56
N HIS A 58 -11.35 13.40 10.54
CA HIS A 58 -12.66 12.74 10.49
C HIS A 58 -12.68 11.52 9.57
N GLY A 59 -11.56 11.19 8.91
CA GLY A 59 -11.46 10.02 8.04
C GLY A 59 -12.36 10.06 6.80
N ILE A 60 -12.72 11.26 6.30
CA ILE A 60 -13.66 11.41 5.18
C ILE A 60 -12.96 11.30 3.81
N LEU A 61 -11.65 11.55 3.77
CA LEU A 61 -10.86 11.46 2.54
C LEU A 61 -10.50 10.00 2.29
N ASN A 62 -11.26 9.38 1.38
CA ASN A 62 -11.02 8.06 0.79
C ASN A 62 -10.91 6.92 1.84
N PRO A 63 -11.99 6.67 2.61
CA PRO A 63 -11.97 5.70 3.70
C PRO A 63 -11.63 4.28 3.23
N GLY A 64 -10.76 3.61 3.97
CA GLY A 64 -10.40 2.20 3.73
C GLY A 64 -9.48 1.95 2.53
N ARG A 65 -8.81 2.97 1.99
CA ARG A 65 -7.76 2.84 0.97
C ARG A 65 -6.42 3.33 1.51
N ALA A 66 -5.35 3.09 0.74
CA ALA A 66 -3.97 3.30 1.19
C ALA A 66 -3.72 4.62 1.94
N ILE A 67 -3.20 4.43 3.17
CA ILE A 67 -2.99 5.35 4.33
C ILE A 67 -4.29 5.79 5.03
#